data_AF-A0A9P0K9W2-F1
#
_entry.id   AF-A0A9P0K9W2-F1
#
_cell.length_a   1.000
_cell.length_b   1.000
_cell.length_c   1.000
_cell.angle_alpha   90.00
_cell.angle_beta   90.00
_cell.angle_gamma   90.00
#
_symmetry.space_group_name_H-M   'P 1'
#
loop_
_entity.id
_entity.type
_entity.pdbx_description
1 polymer ?
#
loop_
_entity_poly.entity_id
_entity_poly.type
_entity_poly.pdbx_seq_one_letter_code
_entity_poly.pdbx_strand_id
1 'polypeptide(L)'
;MFCGLQYICFVRLAIDQINRFVKLKFVRFSNYHNFLTMSLIFRLAGAGSRLSPNIGSHFMRHDKSGLISFIRPVTLKAQPAQPPKEEGHDERNMRLKRPQSPHLTIYAPQLTSMLSISHRLSGMALSAYVIALGIGAIVLPESIPDYIEKLECLEIGTVGISIVKFMLAFPLSYHFWNGIRHLIWDTGRFLTIKDVYITGYIMLALAVATAIALTMICIPSEEKPQQQ
;
A
#
# COMPACT_ATOMS: atom_id res chain seq x y z
N MET A 1 -34.64 -29.97 1.84
CA MET A 1 -33.74 -30.82 1.01
C MET A 1 -33.59 -30.22 -0.38
N PHE A 2 -32.97 -29.03 -0.55
CA PHE A 2 -32.57 -28.48 -1.87
C PHE A 2 -31.48 -27.37 -1.78
N CYS A 3 -30.85 -27.15 -0.62
CA CYS A 3 -29.84 -26.09 -0.43
C CYS A 3 -28.38 -26.59 -0.45
N GLY A 4 -28.16 -27.91 -0.52
CA GLY A 4 -26.83 -28.52 -0.41
C GLY A 4 -26.03 -28.62 -1.72
N LEU A 5 -26.71 -28.62 -2.89
CA LEU A 5 -26.02 -28.81 -4.17
C LEU A 5 -25.37 -27.54 -4.75
N GLN A 6 -25.79 -26.34 -4.35
CA GLN A 6 -25.17 -25.10 -4.82
C GLN A 6 -23.86 -24.78 -4.10
N TYR A 7 -23.69 -25.22 -2.85
CA TYR A 7 -22.51 -24.91 -2.03
C TYR A 7 -21.29 -25.78 -2.38
N ILE A 8 -21.53 -27.06 -2.70
CA ILE A 8 -20.48 -27.97 -3.18
C ILE A 8 -19.89 -27.47 -4.51
N CYS A 9 -20.72 -26.88 -5.39
CA CYS A 9 -20.26 -26.35 -6.66
C CYS A 9 -19.30 -25.15 -6.48
N PHE A 10 -19.56 -24.26 -5.51
CA PHE A 10 -18.74 -23.06 -5.27
C PHE A 10 -17.38 -23.37 -4.63
N VAL A 11 -17.34 -24.30 -3.68
CA VAL A 11 -16.08 -24.74 -3.04
C VAL A 11 -15.22 -25.56 -4.02
N ARG A 12 -15.85 -26.39 -4.87
CA ARG A 12 -15.14 -27.11 -5.93
C ARG A 12 -14.61 -26.15 -7.00
N LEU A 13 -15.35 -25.10 -7.35
CA LEU A 13 -14.89 -24.04 -8.26
C LEU A 13 -13.72 -23.24 -7.68
N ALA A 14 -13.71 -22.93 -6.38
CA ALA A 14 -12.60 -22.21 -5.75
C ALA A 14 -11.31 -23.06 -5.74
N ILE A 15 -11.42 -24.37 -5.45
CA ILE A 15 -10.29 -25.31 -5.47
C ILE A 15 -9.80 -25.56 -6.90
N ASP A 16 -10.70 -25.70 -7.88
CA ASP A 16 -10.33 -25.87 -9.30
C ASP A 16 -9.73 -24.60 -9.92
N GLN A 17 -10.17 -23.40 -9.51
CA GLN A 17 -9.57 -22.14 -9.94
C GLN A 17 -8.15 -21.95 -9.40
N ILE A 18 -7.89 -22.36 -8.15
CA ILE A 18 -6.54 -22.37 -7.56
C ILE A 18 -5.62 -23.34 -8.33
N ASN A 19 -6.09 -24.56 -8.62
CA ASN A 19 -5.33 -25.54 -9.39
C ASN A 19 -5.05 -25.09 -10.84
N ARG A 20 -5.96 -24.32 -11.45
CA ARG A 20 -5.81 -23.78 -12.82
C ARG A 20 -4.89 -22.55 -12.86
N PHE A 21 -4.87 -21.73 -11.80
CA PHE A 21 -4.01 -20.54 -11.68
C PHE A 21 -2.53 -20.90 -11.43
N VAL A 22 -2.27 -21.97 -10.69
CA VAL A 22 -0.91 -22.51 -10.47
C VAL A 22 -0.31 -23.04 -11.77
N LYS A 23 -1.12 -23.59 -12.68
CA LYS A 23 -0.66 -24.16 -13.97
C LYS A 23 -0.34 -23.11 -15.05
N LEU A 24 -0.87 -21.88 -14.94
CA LEU A 24 -0.81 -20.87 -16.00
C LEU A 24 0.23 -19.75 -15.80
N LYS A 25 0.80 -19.57 -14.60
CA LYS A 25 1.73 -18.45 -14.32
C LYS A 25 3.24 -18.78 -14.45
N PHE A 26 3.63 -20.02 -14.70
CA PHE A 26 5.04 -20.41 -14.77
C PHE A 26 5.74 -20.11 -16.13
N VAL A 27 5.04 -19.53 -17.12
CA VAL A 27 5.60 -19.30 -18.48
C VAL A 27 5.86 -17.82 -18.82
N ARG A 28 5.59 -16.87 -17.91
CA ARG A 28 5.71 -15.44 -18.26
C ARG A 28 6.44 -14.59 -17.22
N PHE A 29 7.58 -15.09 -16.76
CA PHE A 29 8.53 -14.30 -15.95
C PHE A 29 9.92 -14.39 -16.58
N SER A 30 10.02 -13.98 -17.83
CA SER A 30 11.29 -13.73 -18.51
C SER A 30 11.09 -12.57 -19.47
N ASN A 31 12.00 -11.60 -19.40
CA ASN A 31 12.07 -10.33 -20.14
C ASN A 31 11.40 -9.12 -19.50
N TYR A 32 12.17 -8.42 -18.65
CA TYR A 32 12.27 -6.97 -18.73
C TYR A 32 13.72 -6.57 -18.41
N HIS A 33 14.45 -6.16 -19.44
CA HIS A 33 15.77 -5.57 -19.37
C HIS A 33 15.80 -4.37 -20.32
N ASN A 34 16.37 -3.25 -19.84
CA ASN A 34 16.88 -2.10 -20.62
C ASN A 34 15.77 -1.17 -21.20
N PHE A 35 15.95 0.15 -21.33
CA PHE A 35 17.14 0.98 -21.27
C PHE A 35 16.70 2.45 -21.11
N LEU A 36 17.45 3.21 -20.29
CA LEU A 36 17.53 4.66 -20.35
C LEU A 36 18.10 5.09 -21.71
N THR A 37 17.35 5.82 -22.52
CA THR A 37 17.89 6.73 -23.54
C THR A 37 16.77 7.65 -24.01
N MET A 38 16.80 8.93 -23.66
CA MET A 38 16.25 10.06 -24.45
C MET A 38 16.37 11.36 -23.62
N SER A 39 17.61 11.83 -23.38
CA SER A 39 17.85 13.24 -23.00
C SER A 39 19.29 13.64 -23.28
N LEU A 40 19.68 13.56 -24.56
CA LEU A 40 21.01 13.98 -25.01
C LEU A 40 20.99 14.49 -26.45
N ILE A 41 20.15 15.49 -26.76
CA ILE A 41 20.18 16.19 -28.07
C ILE A 41 20.17 17.73 -27.97
N PHE A 42 20.15 18.37 -26.80
CA PHE A 42 20.06 19.85 -26.72
C PHE A 42 21.07 20.57 -25.80
N ARG A 43 22.33 20.12 -25.74
CA ARG A 43 23.37 20.80 -24.95
C ARG A 43 24.74 20.95 -25.62
N LEU A 44 24.79 21.09 -26.95
CA LEU A 44 26.02 21.41 -27.68
C LEU A 44 25.78 22.39 -28.85
N ALA A 45 25.22 23.56 -28.56
CA ALA A 45 25.28 24.71 -29.46
C ALA A 45 25.18 26.01 -28.65
N GLY A 46 26.28 26.75 -28.54
CA GLY A 46 26.26 28.09 -27.94
C GLY A 46 27.44 28.42 -27.01
N ALA A 47 28.66 28.03 -27.38
CA ALA A 47 29.88 28.53 -26.76
C ALA A 47 30.76 29.20 -27.83
N GLY A 48 31.12 30.46 -27.59
CA GLY A 48 31.94 31.32 -28.45
C GLY A 48 31.16 32.58 -28.85
N SER A 49 31.62 33.81 -28.67
CA SER A 49 32.96 34.30 -28.36
C SER A 49 32.85 35.74 -27.82
N ARG A 50 33.68 36.01 -26.80
CA ARG A 50 34.44 37.24 -26.55
C ARG A 50 34.22 38.36 -27.57
N LEU A 51 33.84 39.56 -27.12
CA LEU A 51 34.30 40.87 -27.62
C LEU A 51 33.91 41.98 -26.61
N SER A 52 34.92 42.72 -26.16
CA SER A 52 34.81 44.05 -25.52
C SER A 52 34.90 45.10 -26.64
N PRO A 53 34.26 46.29 -26.52
CA PRO A 53 35.05 47.43 -26.03
C PRO A 53 34.27 48.47 -25.19
N ASN A 54 34.99 49.00 -24.21
CA ASN A 54 35.05 50.41 -23.78
C ASN A 54 34.19 51.43 -24.55
N ILE A 55 33.18 52.02 -23.90
CA ILE A 55 32.62 53.35 -24.25
C ILE A 55 32.24 54.11 -22.97
N GLY A 56 32.96 55.21 -22.74
CA GLY A 56 32.35 56.50 -22.42
C GLY A 56 31.86 56.76 -21.00
N SER A 57 32.77 57.05 -20.10
CA SER A 57 32.53 57.86 -18.89
C SER A 57 32.19 59.31 -19.28
N HIS A 58 30.93 59.75 -19.14
CA HIS A 58 30.63 61.20 -19.05
C HIS A 58 29.22 61.52 -18.54
N PHE A 59 28.91 61.31 -17.25
CA PHE A 59 27.80 62.02 -16.63
C PHE A 59 27.89 62.06 -15.09
N MET A 60 28.48 63.14 -14.56
CA MET A 60 27.88 64.02 -13.54
C MET A 60 28.96 64.98 -13.01
N ARG A 61 28.80 66.25 -13.36
CA ARG A 61 29.50 67.37 -12.72
C ARG A 61 28.88 67.58 -11.34
N HIS A 62 29.70 67.47 -10.32
CA HIS A 62 29.36 67.71 -8.92
C HIS A 62 29.18 69.21 -8.67
N ASP A 63 27.98 69.64 -8.26
CA ASP A 63 27.76 70.97 -7.69
C ASP A 63 28.36 71.00 -6.27
N LYS A 64 29.02 72.11 -5.93
CA LYS A 64 29.69 72.34 -4.66
C LYS A 64 28.79 73.21 -3.78
N SER A 65 27.84 72.59 -3.08
CA SER A 65 27.15 73.23 -1.96
C SER A 65 27.15 72.30 -0.74
N GLY A 66 27.89 72.72 0.29
CA GLY A 66 28.29 71.93 1.46
C GLY A 66 27.19 71.71 2.50
N LEU A 67 26.10 71.03 2.12
CA LEU A 67 25.00 70.66 3.04
C LEU A 67 24.74 69.14 3.13
N ILE A 68 25.50 68.31 2.41
CA ILE A 68 25.27 66.86 2.31
C ILE A 68 26.34 66.03 3.08
N SER A 69 27.29 66.66 3.78
CA SER A 69 28.46 65.96 4.37
C SER A 69 28.17 65.06 5.58
N PHE A 70 26.94 65.04 6.11
CA PHE A 70 26.56 64.21 7.27
C PHE A 70 25.82 62.91 6.93
N ILE A 71 25.50 62.66 5.66
CA ILE A 71 24.88 61.39 5.25
C ILE A 71 26.01 60.39 5.01
N ARG A 72 26.21 59.43 5.90
CA ARG A 72 27.06 58.27 5.60
C ARG A 72 26.42 57.53 4.43
N PRO A 73 27.05 57.47 3.24
CA PRO A 73 26.49 56.71 2.14
C PRO A 73 26.58 55.23 2.52
N VAL A 74 25.44 54.60 2.84
CA VAL A 74 25.34 53.14 2.92
C VAL A 74 25.49 52.64 1.50
N THR A 75 26.72 52.31 1.12
CA THR A 75 27.00 51.77 -0.21
C THR A 75 26.54 50.31 -0.20
N LEU A 76 25.29 50.08 -0.62
CA LEU A 76 24.78 48.73 -0.83
C LEU A 76 25.57 48.12 -1.99
N LYS A 77 26.49 47.22 -1.68
CA LYS A 77 27.19 46.44 -2.70
C LYS A 77 26.19 45.43 -3.26
N ALA A 78 25.62 45.74 -4.42
CA ALA A 78 24.76 44.81 -5.14
C ALA A 78 25.57 43.53 -5.45
N GLN A 79 25.28 42.44 -4.75
CA GLN A 79 25.79 41.12 -5.10
C GLN A 79 24.88 40.54 -6.19
N PRO A 80 25.43 40.01 -7.30
CA PRO A 80 24.63 39.26 -8.25
C PRO A 80 24.02 38.05 -7.52
N ALA A 81 22.72 37.84 -7.70
CA ALA A 81 22.04 36.68 -7.14
C ALA A 81 22.76 35.41 -7.62
N GLN A 82 23.22 34.58 -6.69
CA GLN A 82 23.73 33.26 -7.07
C GLN A 82 22.56 32.48 -7.66
N PRO A 83 22.75 31.80 -8.81
CA PRO A 83 21.71 30.90 -9.31
C PRO A 83 21.39 29.89 -8.21
N PRO A 84 20.11 29.54 -8.02
CA PRO A 84 19.74 28.50 -7.06
C PRO A 84 20.63 27.29 -7.30
N LYS A 85 21.19 26.70 -6.25
CA LYS A 85 21.79 25.36 -6.38
C LYS A 85 20.73 24.46 -7.00
N GLU A 86 21.05 23.86 -8.15
CA GLU A 86 20.27 22.76 -8.71
C GLU A 86 20.43 21.58 -7.76
N GLU A 87 19.51 21.48 -6.81
CA GLU A 87 19.47 20.43 -5.80
C GLU A 87 18.05 19.91 -5.66
N GLY A 88 17.93 18.61 -5.35
CA GLY A 88 16.64 18.00 -5.09
C GLY A 88 15.97 18.61 -3.85
N HIS A 89 14.63 18.59 -3.85
CA HIS A 89 13.85 19.02 -2.68
C HIS A 89 14.28 18.28 -1.40
N ASP A 90 14.50 16.96 -1.50
CA ASP A 90 14.83 16.13 -0.35
C ASP A 90 16.27 16.36 0.11
N GLU A 91 17.21 16.49 -0.82
CA GLU A 91 18.61 16.85 -0.54
C GLU A 91 18.71 18.19 0.19
N ARG A 92 17.93 19.18 -0.25
CA ARG A 92 17.81 20.48 0.42
C ARG A 92 17.30 20.32 1.85
N ASN A 93 16.25 19.53 2.07
CA ASN A 93 15.66 19.32 3.40
C ASN A 93 16.58 18.53 4.34
N MET A 94 17.29 17.52 3.83
CA MET A 94 18.29 16.75 4.57
C MET A 94 19.46 17.64 4.99
N ARG A 95 20.01 18.46 4.07
CA ARG A 95 21.08 19.42 4.40
C ARG A 95 20.63 20.43 5.45
N LEU A 96 19.41 20.96 5.31
CA LEU A 96 18.85 21.95 6.23
C LEU A 96 18.35 21.33 7.55
N LYS A 97 18.38 19.99 7.69
CA LYS A 97 17.90 19.25 8.87
C LYS A 97 16.49 19.68 9.31
N ARG A 98 15.59 19.89 8.33
CA ARG A 98 14.22 20.30 8.64
C ARG A 98 13.48 19.13 9.32
N PRO A 99 12.83 19.35 10.48
CA PRO A 99 12.04 18.31 11.12
C PRO A 99 10.81 18.01 10.27
N GLN A 100 10.43 16.73 10.21
CA GLN A 100 9.16 16.33 9.61
C GLN A 100 8.02 16.66 10.57
N SER A 101 6.93 17.22 10.06
CA SER A 101 5.75 17.48 10.88
C SER A 101 5.17 16.16 11.42
N PRO A 102 4.61 16.18 12.65
CA PRO A 102 3.88 15.03 13.17
C PRO A 102 2.67 14.76 12.27
N HIS A 103 2.40 13.49 11.97
CA HIS A 103 1.35 13.10 11.02
C HIS A 103 0.47 11.98 11.61
N LEU A 104 1.01 10.76 11.82
CA LEU A 104 0.21 9.66 12.38
C LEU A 104 -0.22 9.88 13.83
N THR A 105 0.58 10.59 14.61
CA THR A 105 0.33 10.79 16.05
C THR A 105 -0.74 11.84 16.35
N ILE A 106 -1.00 12.75 15.40
CA ILE A 106 -1.95 13.86 15.59
C ILE A 106 -3.21 13.75 14.73
N TYR A 107 -3.24 12.84 13.76
CA TYR A 107 -4.37 12.71 12.85
C TYR A 107 -5.51 11.94 13.52
N ALA A 108 -6.74 12.47 13.45
CA ALA A 108 -7.90 11.83 14.05
C ALA A 108 -8.21 10.49 13.33
N PRO A 109 -8.49 9.40 14.07
CA PRO A 109 -8.83 8.11 13.47
C PRO A 109 -10.16 8.22 12.71
N GLN A 110 -10.10 8.09 11.39
CA GLN A 110 -11.27 8.10 10.50
C GLN A 110 -11.63 6.67 10.09
N LEU A 111 -12.93 6.37 9.98
CA LEU A 111 -13.42 5.06 9.53
C LEU A 111 -12.73 4.62 8.23
N THR A 112 -12.59 5.52 7.26
CA THR A 112 -11.92 5.26 5.97
C THR A 112 -10.47 4.84 6.12
N SER A 113 -9.70 5.58 6.92
CA SER A 113 -8.29 5.28 7.20
C SER A 113 -8.11 3.94 7.90
N MET A 114 -8.96 3.67 8.90
CA MET A 114 -8.91 2.42 9.68
C MET A 114 -9.28 1.22 8.81
N LEU A 115 -10.29 1.35 7.95
CA LEU A 115 -10.65 0.29 7.01
C LEU A 115 -9.53 -0.01 6.00
N SER A 116 -8.83 1.01 5.53
CA SER A 116 -7.68 0.81 4.63
C SER A 116 -6.52 0.08 5.32
N ILE A 117 -6.19 0.46 6.56
CA ILE A 117 -5.15 -0.20 7.36
C ILE A 117 -5.54 -1.67 7.60
N SER A 118 -6.76 -1.93 8.07
CA SER A 118 -7.27 -3.27 8.30
C SER A 118 -7.31 -4.13 7.04
N HIS A 119 -7.54 -3.54 5.86
CA HIS A 119 -7.48 -4.27 4.59
C HIS A 119 -6.08 -4.76 4.25
N ARG A 120 -5.06 -3.93 4.53
CA ARG A 120 -3.65 -4.33 4.39
C ARG A 120 -3.28 -5.42 5.39
N LEU A 121 -3.64 -5.24 6.66
CA LEU A 121 -3.35 -6.21 7.72
C LEU A 121 -4.01 -7.56 7.46
N SER A 122 -5.28 -7.58 7.07
CA SER A 122 -5.98 -8.83 6.70
C SER A 122 -5.37 -9.51 5.48
N GLY A 123 -4.93 -8.75 4.47
CA GLY A 123 -4.22 -9.29 3.32
C GLY A 123 -2.86 -9.90 3.67
N MET A 124 -2.11 -9.25 4.56
CA MET A 124 -0.85 -9.78 5.10
C MET A 124 -1.09 -11.07 5.90
N ALA A 125 -2.10 -11.09 6.77
CA ALA A 125 -2.46 -12.26 7.56
C ALA A 125 -2.85 -13.45 6.66
N LEU A 126 -3.72 -13.23 5.66
CA LEU A 126 -4.10 -14.25 4.70
C LEU A 126 -2.91 -14.78 3.89
N SER A 127 -2.04 -13.87 3.43
CA SER A 127 -0.84 -14.27 2.70
C SER A 127 0.08 -15.12 3.57
N ALA A 128 0.26 -14.73 4.84
CA ALA A 128 1.01 -15.49 5.81
C ALA A 128 0.40 -16.88 6.06
N TYR A 129 -0.94 -17.00 6.14
CA TYR A 129 -1.62 -18.29 6.28
C TYR A 129 -1.31 -19.21 5.09
N VAL A 130 -1.46 -18.72 3.87
CA VAL A 130 -1.22 -19.52 2.65
C VAL A 130 0.25 -19.94 2.57
N ILE A 131 1.19 -19.03 2.87
CA ILE A 131 2.62 -19.33 2.86
C ILE A 131 2.96 -20.36 3.95
N ALA A 132 2.46 -20.18 5.17
CA ALA A 132 2.71 -21.09 6.29
C ALA A 132 2.18 -22.51 6.00
N LEU A 133 0.95 -22.62 5.45
CA LEU A 133 0.39 -23.90 5.06
C LEU A 133 1.15 -24.53 3.88
N GLY A 134 1.56 -23.73 2.89
CA GLY A 134 2.33 -24.20 1.74
C GLY A 134 3.72 -24.72 2.11
N ILE A 135 4.45 -23.97 2.95
CA ILE A 135 5.76 -24.40 3.48
C ILE A 135 5.57 -25.60 4.41
N GLY A 136 4.57 -25.56 5.29
CA GLY A 136 4.24 -26.66 6.21
C GLY A 136 4.00 -27.96 5.46
N ALA A 137 3.23 -27.94 4.37
CA ALA A 137 2.96 -29.12 3.56
C ALA A 137 4.21 -29.73 2.89
N ILE A 138 5.29 -28.97 2.72
CA ILE A 138 6.54 -29.45 2.11
C ILE A 138 7.56 -29.88 3.16
N VAL A 139 7.62 -29.17 4.29
CA VAL A 139 8.66 -29.35 5.32
C VAL A 139 8.24 -30.35 6.39
N LEU A 140 6.93 -30.45 6.69
CA LEU A 140 6.45 -31.33 7.74
C LEU A 140 6.43 -32.80 7.27
N PRO A 141 6.92 -33.74 8.09
CA PRO A 141 7.05 -35.15 7.70
C PRO A 141 5.74 -35.93 7.78
N GLU A 142 4.77 -35.47 8.56
CA GLU A 142 3.52 -36.17 8.80
C GLU A 142 2.39 -35.68 7.89
N SER A 143 1.32 -36.47 7.81
CA SER A 143 0.16 -36.14 7.02
C SER A 143 -0.79 -35.19 7.77
N ILE A 144 -1.66 -34.48 7.04
CA ILE A 144 -2.64 -33.55 7.66
C ILE A 144 -3.54 -34.24 8.71
N PRO A 145 -4.04 -35.48 8.51
CA PRO A 145 -4.79 -36.20 9.54
C PRO A 145 -4.05 -36.36 10.87
N ASP A 146 -2.74 -36.62 10.84
CA ASP A 146 -1.92 -36.81 12.05
C ASP A 146 -1.85 -35.51 12.88
N TYR A 147 -1.73 -34.37 12.20
CA TYR A 147 -1.77 -33.06 12.84
C TYR A 147 -3.16 -32.71 13.39
N ILE A 148 -4.23 -33.16 12.74
CA ILE A 148 -5.60 -32.98 13.24
C ILE A 148 -5.78 -33.77 14.53
N GLU A 149 -5.36 -35.04 14.58
CA GLU A 149 -5.44 -35.87 15.79
C GLU A 149 -4.64 -35.25 16.94
N LYS A 150 -3.43 -34.75 16.68
CA LYS A 150 -2.64 -34.03 17.68
C LYS A 150 -3.35 -32.78 18.20
N LEU A 151 -4.07 -32.05 17.35
CA LEU A 151 -4.88 -30.89 17.76
C LEU A 151 -6.12 -31.31 18.56
N GLU A 152 -6.72 -32.46 18.25
CA GLU A 152 -7.84 -33.04 19.02
C GLU A 152 -7.40 -33.45 20.43
N CYS A 153 -6.20 -34.01 20.58
CA CYS A 153 -5.62 -34.36 21.88
C CYS A 153 -5.34 -33.15 22.79
N LEU A 154 -5.31 -31.92 22.26
CA LEU A 154 -5.10 -30.71 23.06
C LEU A 154 -6.36 -30.27 23.82
N GLU A 155 -7.52 -30.92 23.61
CA GLU A 155 -8.77 -30.70 24.35
C GLU A 155 -9.17 -29.21 24.49
N ILE A 156 -8.94 -28.42 23.44
CA ILE A 156 -9.13 -26.95 23.41
C ILE A 156 -10.59 -26.52 23.66
N GLY A 157 -11.51 -27.48 23.73
CA GLY A 157 -12.94 -27.28 23.96
C GLY A 157 -13.66 -26.67 22.77
N THR A 158 -14.98 -26.79 22.75
CA THR A 158 -15.83 -26.29 21.65
C THR A 158 -15.70 -24.78 21.46
N VAL A 159 -15.54 -24.03 22.55
CA VAL A 159 -15.36 -22.58 22.52
C VAL A 159 -14.00 -22.21 21.92
N GLY A 160 -12.92 -22.88 22.31
CA GLY A 160 -11.58 -22.62 21.77
C GLY A 160 -11.51 -22.89 20.26
N ILE A 161 -12.09 -24.00 19.81
CA ILE A 161 -12.19 -24.33 18.38
C ILE A 161 -12.99 -23.26 17.63
N SER A 162 -14.09 -22.77 18.21
CA SER A 162 -14.92 -21.73 17.59
C SER A 162 -14.16 -20.40 17.44
N ILE A 163 -13.35 -20.02 18.44
CA ILE A 163 -12.49 -18.83 18.38
C ILE A 163 -11.44 -18.97 17.29
N VAL A 164 -10.76 -20.12 17.21
CA VAL A 164 -9.75 -20.38 16.17
C VAL A 164 -10.39 -20.30 14.77
N LYS A 165 -11.55 -20.94 14.58
CA LYS A 165 -12.32 -20.84 13.33
C LYS A 165 -12.66 -19.38 13.01
N PHE A 166 -13.08 -18.59 13.99
CA PHE A 166 -13.40 -17.17 13.77
C PHE A 166 -12.18 -16.35 13.37
N MET A 167 -11.04 -16.56 14.03
CA MET A 167 -9.78 -15.87 13.74
C MET A 167 -9.25 -16.17 12.34
N LEU A 168 -9.57 -17.34 11.77
CA LEU A 168 -9.27 -17.67 10.38
C LEU A 168 -10.33 -17.10 9.41
N ALA A 169 -11.61 -17.20 9.75
CA ALA A 169 -12.72 -16.81 8.88
C ALA A 169 -12.93 -15.30 8.75
N PHE A 170 -12.71 -14.54 9.83
CA PHE A 170 -12.91 -13.09 9.87
C PHE A 170 -11.99 -12.31 8.92
N PRO A 171 -10.65 -12.47 8.94
CA PRO A 171 -9.79 -11.74 8.02
C PRO A 171 -10.07 -12.08 6.56
N LEU A 172 -10.48 -13.33 6.26
CA LEU A 172 -10.90 -13.75 4.92
C LEU A 172 -12.18 -13.02 4.48
N SER A 173 -13.21 -13.05 5.32
CA SER A 173 -14.48 -12.38 5.06
C SER A 173 -14.30 -10.87 4.87
N TYR A 174 -13.56 -10.24 5.78
CA TYR A 174 -13.28 -8.81 5.75
C TYR A 174 -12.50 -8.41 4.49
N HIS A 175 -11.41 -9.12 4.17
CA HIS A 175 -10.58 -8.81 3.02
C HIS A 175 -11.35 -8.98 1.71
N PHE A 176 -12.20 -10.01 1.60
CA PHE A 176 -13.04 -10.26 0.44
C PHE A 176 -14.06 -9.12 0.20
N TRP A 177 -14.88 -8.79 1.19
CA TRP A 177 -15.91 -7.76 1.03
C TRP A 177 -15.33 -6.37 0.85
N ASN A 178 -14.26 -6.03 1.58
CA ASN A 178 -13.59 -4.75 1.38
C ASN A 178 -12.83 -4.70 0.05
N GLY A 179 -12.33 -5.85 -0.45
CA GLY A 179 -11.76 -5.97 -1.79
C GLY A 179 -12.79 -5.70 -2.88
N ILE A 180 -14.01 -6.25 -2.77
CA ILE A 180 -15.12 -5.93 -3.69
C ILE A 180 -15.40 -4.43 -3.69
N ARG A 181 -15.46 -3.80 -2.50
CA ARG A 181 -15.64 -2.35 -2.39
C ARG A 181 -14.53 -1.57 -3.09
N HIS A 182 -13.27 -1.97 -2.95
CA HIS A 182 -12.14 -1.37 -3.67
C HIS A 182 -12.27 -1.53 -5.19
N LEU A 183 -12.62 -2.73 -5.67
CA LEU A 183 -12.85 -2.96 -7.10
C LEU A 183 -13.99 -2.09 -7.66
N ILE A 184 -15.05 -1.87 -6.87
CA ILE A 184 -16.12 -0.94 -7.25
C ILE A 184 -15.59 0.50 -7.31
N TRP A 185 -14.74 0.92 -6.37
CA TRP A 185 -14.11 2.24 -6.39
C TRP A 185 -13.18 2.43 -7.59
N ASP A 186 -12.48 1.38 -8.03
CA ASP A 186 -11.63 1.41 -9.23
C ASP A 186 -12.45 1.67 -10.51
N THR A 187 -13.75 1.38 -10.50
CA THR A 187 -14.67 1.76 -11.59
C THR A 187 -15.15 3.21 -11.53
N GLY A 188 -14.71 4.00 -10.55
CA GLY A 188 -15.12 5.40 -10.35
C GLY A 188 -16.45 5.59 -9.65
N ARG A 189 -17.01 4.55 -9.01
CA ARG A 189 -18.32 4.58 -8.32
C ARG A 189 -18.17 4.75 -6.81
N PHE A 190 -19.19 5.33 -6.16
CA PHE A 190 -19.27 5.48 -4.69
C PHE A 190 -18.09 6.22 -4.03
N LEU A 191 -17.59 7.27 -4.70
CA LEU A 191 -16.46 8.09 -4.24
C LEU A 191 -16.88 9.36 -3.48
N THR A 192 -18.17 9.59 -3.26
CA THR A 192 -18.61 10.69 -2.39
C THR A 192 -18.39 10.32 -0.92
N ILE A 193 -18.15 11.31 -0.06
CA ILE A 193 -17.92 11.05 1.37
C ILE A 193 -19.08 10.27 2.00
N LYS A 194 -20.33 10.60 1.64
CA LYS A 194 -21.51 9.88 2.13
C LYS A 194 -21.49 8.42 1.71
N ASP A 195 -21.25 8.15 0.42
CA ASP A 195 -21.22 6.79 -0.11
C ASP A 195 -20.08 5.96 0.47
N VAL A 196 -18.91 6.57 0.66
CA VAL A 196 -17.75 5.93 1.27
C VAL A 196 -18.08 5.46 2.69
N TYR A 197 -18.80 6.25 3.49
CA TYR A 197 -19.21 5.83 4.84
C TYR A 197 -20.32 4.77 4.80
N ILE A 198 -21.33 4.92 3.94
CA ILE A 198 -22.43 3.95 3.80
C ILE A 198 -21.90 2.59 3.37
N THR A 199 -21.13 2.55 2.28
CA THR A 199 -20.47 1.32 1.82
C THR A 199 -19.55 0.76 2.89
N GLY A 200 -18.90 1.63 3.66
CA GLY A 200 -18.13 1.36 4.89
C GLY A 200 -18.85 0.49 5.92
N TYR A 201 -20.04 0.90 6.33
CA TYR A 201 -20.82 0.14 7.30
C TYR A 201 -21.43 -1.12 6.70
N ILE A 202 -21.89 -1.07 5.45
CA ILE A 202 -22.47 -2.22 4.75
C ILE A 202 -21.44 -3.34 4.64
N MET A 203 -20.22 -3.06 4.15
CA MET A 203 -19.25 -4.14 3.99
C MET A 203 -18.77 -4.70 5.34
N LEU A 204 -18.74 -3.89 6.41
CA LEU A 204 -18.42 -4.37 7.75
C LEU A 204 -19.50 -5.33 8.27
N ALA A 205 -20.77 -4.99 8.09
CA ALA A 205 -21.88 -5.86 8.47
C ALA A 205 -21.84 -7.18 7.69
N LEU A 206 -21.60 -7.12 6.38
CA LEU A 206 -21.45 -8.32 5.54
C LEU A 206 -20.27 -9.18 5.99
N ALA A 207 -19.11 -8.57 6.29
CA ALA A 207 -17.93 -9.29 6.75
C ALA A 207 -18.15 -10.03 8.07
N VAL A 208 -18.80 -9.39 9.05
CA VAL A 208 -19.13 -10.02 10.33
C VAL A 208 -20.16 -11.15 10.14
N ALA A 209 -21.20 -10.90 9.34
CA ALA A 209 -22.23 -11.90 9.07
C ALA A 209 -21.65 -13.14 8.37
N THR A 210 -20.81 -12.97 7.35
CA THR A 210 -20.18 -14.10 6.67
C THR A 210 -19.15 -14.81 7.55
N ALA A 211 -18.41 -14.09 8.38
CA ALA A 211 -17.48 -14.69 9.33
C ALA A 211 -18.22 -15.59 10.32
N ILE A 212 -19.32 -15.10 10.92
CA ILE A 212 -20.15 -15.91 11.84
C ILE A 212 -20.72 -17.12 11.11
N ALA A 213 -21.27 -16.95 9.90
CA ALA A 213 -21.79 -18.05 9.11
C ALA A 213 -20.72 -19.13 8.83
N LEU A 214 -19.49 -18.73 8.49
CA LEU A 214 -18.37 -19.64 8.28
C LEU A 214 -17.93 -20.34 9.57
N THR A 215 -18.05 -19.71 10.73
CA THR A 215 -17.74 -20.38 12.00
C THR A 215 -18.78 -21.38 12.45
N MET A 216 -20.05 -21.09 12.16
CA MET A 216 -21.19 -21.93 12.54
C MET A 216 -21.38 -23.12 11.61
N ILE A 217 -20.66 -23.18 10.49
CA ILE A 217 -20.70 -24.34 9.61
C ILE A 217 -20.06 -25.54 10.33
N CYS A 218 -20.90 -26.43 10.84
CA CYS A 218 -20.47 -27.74 11.30
C CYS A 218 -20.22 -28.61 10.07
N ILE A 219 -18.98 -29.06 9.90
CA ILE A 219 -18.66 -30.16 9.00
C ILE A 219 -19.17 -31.43 9.69
N PRO A 220 -20.10 -32.20 9.09
CA PRO A 220 -20.46 -33.51 9.62
C PRO A 220 -19.20 -34.36 9.67
N SER A 221 -18.88 -34.92 10.84
CA SER A 221 -17.81 -35.90 10.96
C SER A 221 -18.14 -37.10 10.07
N GLU A 222 -17.28 -37.44 9.11
CA GLU A 222 -17.40 -38.74 8.46
C GLU A 222 -17.28 -39.83 9.53
N GLU A 223 -18.27 -40.72 9.61
CA GLU A 223 -18.18 -41.91 10.45
C GLU A 223 -16.98 -42.74 9.95
N LYS A 224 -15.96 -42.89 10.79
CA LYS A 224 -14.89 -43.86 10.52
C LYS A 224 -15.55 -45.25 10.38
N PRO A 225 -15.36 -45.98 9.28
CA PRO A 225 -15.90 -47.33 9.16
C PRO A 225 -15.36 -48.18 10.32
N GLN A 226 -16.27 -48.79 11.08
CA GLN A 226 -15.94 -49.73 12.16
C GLN A 226 -15.09 -50.85 11.56
N GLN A 227 -13.79 -50.86 11.90
CA GLN A 227 -12.95 -52.04 11.67
C GLN A 227 -13.46 -53.13 12.62
N GLN A 228 -14.11 -54.14 12.04
CA GLN A 228 -14.53 -55.40 12.66
C GLN A 228 -13.35 -56.20 13.19
#